data_AF-A0A9E7G923-F1
#
_entry.id   AF-A0A9E7G923-F1
#
_cell.length_a   1.000
_cell.length_b   1.000
_cell.length_c   1.000
_cell.angle_alpha   90.00
_cell.angle_beta   90.00
_cell.angle_gamma   90.00
#
_symmetry.space_group_name_H-M   'P 1'
#
loop_
_entity.id
_entity.type
_entity.pdbx_description
1 polymer ?
#
loop_
_entity_poly.entity_id
_entity_poly.type
_entity_poly.pdbx_seq_one_letter_code
_entity_poly.pdbx_strand_id
1 'polypeptide(L)'
;SIQVQQTNTGEKVGHDPVFEVEVKNLCSCTISSVFLRCLGFASSMVVDPKLFRREGTDYVVNDGKGIPSSQSVKFRYAWDRAFAMSPASRQVNC
;
A
#
# COMPACT_ATOMS: atom_id res chain seq x y z
N SER A 1 -11.64 -10.11 0.01
CA SER A 1 -11.68 -8.68 0.37
C SER A 1 -10.25 -8.16 0.52
N ILE A 2 -10.02 -6.85 0.61
CA ILE A 2 -8.70 -6.24 0.90
C ILE A 2 -8.82 -5.41 2.16
N GLN A 3 -7.83 -5.54 3.05
CA GLN A 3 -7.69 -4.68 4.22
C GLN A 3 -6.40 -3.87 4.08
N VAL A 4 -6.51 -2.56 4.30
CA VAL A 4 -5.36 -1.65 4.37
C VAL A 4 -5.25 -1.17 5.80
N GLN A 5 -4.12 -1.44 6.44
CA GLN A 5 -3.81 -0.97 7.78
C GLN A 5 -2.57 -0.07 7.73
N GLN A 6 -2.58 0.99 8.51
CA GLN A 6 -1.44 1.90 8.64
C GLN A 6 -1.06 2.03 10.10
N THR A 7 0.23 1.92 10.38
CA THR A 7 0.78 1.96 11.73
C THR A 7 1.95 2.92 11.75
N ASN A 8 1.94 3.89 12.67
CA ASN A 8 3.12 4.71 12.93
C ASN A 8 4.19 3.84 13.62
N THR A 9 5.37 3.72 13.01
CA THR A 9 6.43 2.85 13.54
C THR A 9 7.21 3.50 14.68
N GLY A 10 7.02 4.80 14.93
CA GLY A 10 7.79 5.60 15.87
C GLY A 10 9.15 6.06 15.33
N GLU A 11 9.59 5.51 14.21
CA GLU A 11 10.79 5.95 13.50
C GLU A 11 10.54 7.30 12.80
N LYS A 12 11.62 8.03 12.50
CA LYS A 12 11.55 9.31 11.79
C LYS A 12 12.62 9.40 10.72
N VAL A 13 12.27 10.02 9.60
CA VAL A 13 13.20 10.44 8.55
C VAL A 13 13.24 11.97 8.57
N GLY A 14 14.31 12.55 9.11
CA GLY A 14 14.37 13.97 9.42
C GLY A 14 13.35 14.33 10.51
N HIS A 15 12.35 15.14 10.15
CA HIS A 15 11.26 15.52 11.06
C HIS A 15 9.97 14.70 10.85
N ASP A 16 9.89 13.91 9.78
CA ASP A 16 8.68 13.22 9.40
C ASP A 16 8.61 11.82 10.04
N PRO A 17 7.49 11.46 10.70
CA PRO A 17 7.29 10.10 11.19
C PRO A 17 7.14 9.09 10.05
N VAL A 18 7.59 7.86 10.33
CA VAL A 18 7.48 6.73 9.41
C VAL A 18 6.18 5.95 9.70
N PHE A 19 5.44 5.68 8.64
CA PHE A 19 4.25 4.84 8.65
C PHE A 19 4.53 3.57 7.87
N GLU A 20 4.17 2.43 8.44
CA GLU A 20 4.10 1.14 7.75
C GLU A 20 2.68 0.90 7.28
N VAL A 21 2.51 0.63 5.99
CA VAL A 21 1.25 0.25 5.37
C VAL A 21 1.27 -1.25 5.14
N GLU A 22 0.24 -1.94 5.63
CA GLU A 22 0.00 -3.35 5.37
C GLU A 22 -1.26 -3.51 4.51
N VAL A 23 -1.09 -4.05 3.30
CA VAL A 23 -2.17 -4.38 2.37
C VAL A 23 -2.38 -5.88 2.42
N LYS A 24 -3.42 -6.33 3.11
CA LYS A 24 -3.71 -7.75 3.35
C LYS A 24 -4.82 -8.26 2.44
N ASN A 25 -4.57 -9.39 1.79
CA ASN A 25 -5.59 -10.13 1.04
C ASN A 25 -6.44 -10.98 2.00
N LEU A 26 -7.69 -10.57 2.18
CA LEU A 26 -8.71 -11.31 2.93
C LEU A 26 -9.61 -12.17 2.01
N CYS A 27 -9.24 -12.36 0.75
CA CYS A 27 -9.92 -13.27 -0.17
C CYS A 27 -9.34 -14.69 -0.02
N SER A 28 -10.17 -15.71 -0.22
CA SER A 28 -9.71 -17.11 -0.30
C SER A 28 -8.85 -17.41 -1.52
N CYS A 29 -8.94 -16.57 -2.56
CA CYS A 29 -8.17 -16.69 -3.79
C CYS A 29 -7.04 -15.65 -3.84
N THR A 30 -6.10 -15.86 -4.76
CA THR A 30 -5.07 -14.86 -5.08
C THR A 30 -5.73 -13.64 -5.70
N ILE A 31 -5.38 -12.45 -5.23
CA ILE A 31 -5.80 -11.18 -5.86
C ILE A 31 -4.61 -10.57 -6.60
N SER A 32 -4.83 -10.02 -7.78
CA SER A 32 -3.79 -9.34 -8.57
C SER A 32 -4.27 -7.95 -8.98
N SER A 33 -3.40 -7.15 -9.58
CA SER A 33 -3.73 -5.81 -10.08
C SER A 33 -4.45 -4.99 -8.99
N VAL A 34 -3.88 -4.97 -7.79
CA VAL A 34 -4.46 -4.27 -6.65
C VAL A 34 -4.08 -2.80 -6.74
N PHE A 35 -5.09 -1.94 -6.83
CA PHE A 35 -4.92 -0.50 -6.85
C PHE A 35 -5.51 0.13 -5.58
N LEU A 36 -4.76 1.04 -4.98
CA LEU A 36 -5.19 1.89 -3.88
C LEU A 36 -5.35 3.32 -4.34
N ARG A 37 -6.41 3.98 -3.87
CA ARG A 37 -6.59 5.41 -4.02
C ARG A 37 -5.94 6.12 -2.85
N CYS A 38 -5.03 7.03 -3.15
CA CYS A 38 -4.32 7.83 -2.17
C CYS A 38 -4.13 9.26 -2.70
N LEU A 39 -5.03 10.17 -2.34
CA LEU A 39 -5.02 11.54 -2.88
C LEU A 39 -3.86 12.33 -2.30
N GLY A 40 -3.03 12.90 -3.18
CA GLY A 40 -1.91 13.76 -2.79
C GLY A 40 -0.78 13.03 -2.07
N PHE A 41 -0.67 11.69 -2.23
CA PHE A 41 0.40 10.92 -1.59
C PHE A 41 1.77 11.50 -1.91
N ALA A 42 2.54 11.73 -0.85
CA ALA A 42 3.92 12.16 -0.91
C ALA A 42 4.70 11.45 0.19
N SER A 43 6.00 11.29 -0.02
CA SER A 43 6.88 10.76 1.00
C SER A 43 8.24 11.43 0.96
N SER A 44 8.78 11.70 2.15
CA SER A 44 10.14 12.20 2.35
C SER A 44 11.21 11.10 2.31
N MET A 45 10.80 9.83 2.25
CA MET A 45 11.68 8.69 2.02
C MET A 45 11.38 8.00 0.70
N VAL A 46 12.36 7.30 0.15
CA VAL A 46 12.17 6.49 -1.06
C VAL A 46 11.31 5.28 -0.71
N VAL A 47 10.13 5.22 -1.31
CA VAL A 47 9.25 4.03 -1.27
C VAL A 47 9.65 3.13 -2.44
N ASP A 48 9.82 1.82 -2.20
CA ASP A 48 10.16 0.87 -3.26
C ASP A 48 9.05 0.85 -4.33
N PRO A 49 9.32 1.23 -5.58
CA PRO A 49 8.33 1.27 -6.64
C PRO A 49 7.77 -0.12 -6.99
N LYS A 50 8.45 -1.21 -6.63
CA LYS A 50 7.94 -2.58 -6.79
C LYS A 50 6.88 -2.93 -5.74
N LEU A 51 6.85 -2.22 -4.62
CA LEU A 51 5.86 -2.43 -3.56
C LEU A 51 4.69 -1.47 -3.69
N PHE A 52 4.96 -0.20 -4.01
CA PHE A 52 3.94 0.83 -4.13
C PHE A 52 4.40 1.94 -5.08
N ARG A 53 3.68 2.12 -6.20
CA ARG A 53 3.95 3.21 -7.15
C ARG A 53 2.68 3.77 -7.75
N ARG A 54 2.74 5.03 -8.18
CA ARG A 54 1.64 5.67 -8.90
C ARG A 54 1.50 5.07 -10.29
N GLU A 55 0.27 4.76 -10.69
CA GLU A 55 -0.08 4.31 -12.03
C GLU A 55 -1.39 4.96 -12.45
N GLY A 56 -1.30 5.98 -13.31
CA GLY A 56 -2.41 6.87 -13.62
C GLY A 56 -2.85 7.72 -12.42
N THR A 57 -4.11 7.58 -12.01
CA THR A 57 -4.71 8.31 -10.88
C THR A 57 -4.62 7.58 -9.55
N ASP A 58 -4.40 6.26 -9.59
CA ASP A 58 -4.34 5.39 -8.42
C ASP A 58 -2.90 4.83 -8.25
N TYR A 59 -2.70 3.98 -7.25
CA TYR A 59 -1.39 3.43 -6.91
C TYR A 59 -1.44 1.92 -6.96
N VAL A 60 -0.56 1.31 -7.75
CA VAL A 60 -0.44 -0.14 -7.85
C VAL A 60 0.37 -0.69 -6.69
N VAL A 61 -0.10 -1.79 -6.10
CA VAL A 61 0.56 -2.53 -5.01
C VAL A 61 1.25 -3.76 -5.57
N ASN A 62 2.43 -4.08 -5.03
CA ASN A 62 3.21 -5.27 -5.37
C ASN A 62 3.49 -5.41 -6.88
N ASP A 63 3.64 -4.26 -7.57
CA ASP A 63 3.84 -4.20 -9.03
C ASP A 63 2.74 -4.93 -9.83
N GLY A 64 1.52 -4.98 -9.28
CA GLY A 64 0.37 -5.66 -9.86
C GLY A 64 0.39 -7.18 -9.70
N LYS A 65 1.44 -7.74 -9.07
CA LYS A 65 1.59 -9.18 -8.87
C LYS A 65 0.55 -9.72 -7.89
N GLY A 66 0.26 -11.01 -8.05
CA GLY A 66 -0.65 -11.74 -7.19
C GLY A 66 -0.25 -11.69 -5.71
N ILE A 67 -1.19 -11.34 -4.84
CA ILE A 67 -1.12 -11.47 -3.40
C ILE A 67 -1.95 -12.72 -3.05
N PRO A 68 -1.31 -13.82 -2.62
CA PRO A 68 -2.04 -15.05 -2.27
C PRO A 68 -3.02 -14.84 -1.11
N SER A 69 -3.93 -15.79 -0.92
CA SER A 69 -4.86 -15.78 0.21
C SER A 69 -4.13 -15.60 1.54
N SER A 70 -4.65 -14.72 2.38
CA SER A 70 -4.12 -14.42 3.72
C SER A 70 -2.71 -13.83 3.77
N GLN A 71 -2.08 -13.57 2.61
CA GLN A 71 -0.80 -12.86 2.52
C GLN A 71 -1.00 -11.35 2.52
N SER A 72 0.06 -10.62 2.85
CA SER A 72 0.07 -9.16 2.82
C SER A 72 1.33 -8.61 2.17
N VAL A 73 1.19 -7.39 1.66
CA VAL A 73 2.30 -6.60 1.11
C VAL A 73 2.49 -5.42 2.04
N LYS A 74 3.74 -5.20 2.46
CA LYS A 74 4.10 -4.14 3.40
C LYS A 74 5.06 -3.17 2.75
N PHE A 75 4.83 -1.88 2.94
CA PHE A 75 5.78 -0.84 2.55
C PHE A 75 5.76 0.29 3.58
N ARG A 76 6.83 1.07 3.62
CA ARG A 76 6.98 2.20 4.54
C ARG A 76 7.08 3.50 3.78
N TYR A 77 6.51 4.55 4.36
CA TYR A 77 6.66 5.92 3.89
C TYR A 77 6.84 6.86 5.08
N ALA A 78 7.56 7.96 4.87
CA ALA A 78 7.72 9.03 5.86
C ALA A 78 6.95 10.26 5.40
N TRP A 79 6.10 10.81 6.26
CA TRP A 79 5.35 12.05 6.00
C TRP A 79 4.82 12.67 7.30
N ASP A 80 4.39 13.93 7.28
CA ASP A 80 3.90 14.66 8.46
C ASP A 80 2.67 14.01 9.15
N ARG A 81 1.87 13.26 8.39
CA ARG A 81 0.65 12.56 8.82
C ARG A 81 0.38 11.30 7.99
N ALA A 82 -0.49 10.45 8.51
CA ALA A 82 -0.98 9.31 7.76
C ALA A 82 -1.89 9.75 6.59
N PHE A 83 -1.69 9.20 5.41
CA PHE A 83 -2.57 9.42 4.27
C PHE A 83 -3.83 8.56 4.33
N ALA A 84 -4.94 9.06 3.80
CA ALA A 84 -6.13 8.22 3.58
C ALA A 84 -5.88 7.29 2.38
N MET A 85 -5.79 5.98 2.65
CA MET A 85 -5.62 4.95 1.63
C MET A 85 -6.85 4.05 1.60
N SER A 86 -7.51 3.97 0.45
CA SER A 86 -8.67 3.09 0.25
C SER A 86 -8.47 2.16 -0.95
N PRO A 87 -8.99 0.92 -0.93
CA PRO A 87 -8.98 0.06 -2.11
C PRO A 87 -9.77 0.70 -3.25
N ALA A 88 -9.13 0.87 -4.41
CA ALA A 88 -9.77 1.39 -5.62
C ALA A 88 -10.29 0.25 -6.51
N SER A 89 -9.43 -0.71 -6.82
CA SER A 89 -9.79 -1.88 -7.63
C SER A 89 -8.88 -3.07 -7.32
N ARG A 90 -9.35 -4.26 -7.72
CA ARG A 90 -8.61 -5.51 -7.61
C ARG A 90 -9.13 -6.53 -8.61
N GLN A 91 -8.26 -7.41 -9.08
CA GLN A 91 -8.64 -8.59 -9.84
C GLN A 91 -8.59 -9.82 -8.92
N VAL A 92 -9.62 -10.67 -8.99
CA VAL A 92 -9.70 -11.90 -8.20
C VAL A 92 -9.38 -13.07 -9.13
N ASN A 93 -8.36 -13.85 -8.77
CA ASN A 93 -7.91 -15.01 -9.54
C ASN A 93 -8.24 -16.26 -8.75
N CYS A 94 -9.47 -16.72 -8.93
CA CYS A 94 -9.91 -18.09 -8.68
C CYS A 94 -10.00 -18.77 -10.07
#